data_AF-A0A3R7I7C0-F1
#
_entry.id   AF-A0A3R7I7C0-F1
#
_cell.length_a   1.000
_cell.length_b   1.000
_cell.length_c   1.000
_cell.angle_alpha   90.00
_cell.angle_beta   90.00
_cell.angle_gamma   90.00
#
_symmetry.space_group_name_H-M   'P 1'
#
loop_
_entity.id
_entity.type
_entity.pdbx_description
1 polymer ?
#
loop_
_entity_poly.entity_id
_entity_poly.type
_entity_poly.pdbx_seq_one_letter_code
_entity_poly.pdbx_strand_id
1 'polypeptide(L)'
;MSIEKLKIESNQELEQIITNEINKIEKDLTVICSNVPINEKATLDILCHDNRGQLVIVQLSVDEDDIMLLHGIQSLDYVNKFKSFLKATYNKHKISDKEKPRLILIAPSFSDALRLAVEGMKGMQVDLYEWEYLKLGDHKGLRLQPIFTHKPEEKPKEKEEKPSEKKREAKPAKKKEAKPEPKPLPEEKEEPKPPEPKPPKEPPTLPPAKETKEPTEKKKEEPPKRKLKLF
;
A
#
# COMPACT_ATOMS: atom_id res chain seq x y z
N MET A 1 -19.34 18.15 -33.51
CA MET A 1 -18.94 16.89 -32.84
C MET A 1 -19.46 16.96 -31.42
N SER A 2 -20.45 16.15 -31.08
CA SER A 2 -21.05 16.14 -29.73
C SER A 2 -20.30 15.15 -28.85
N ILE A 3 -20.01 15.54 -27.61
CA ILE A 3 -19.46 14.66 -26.58
C ILE A 3 -20.63 14.17 -25.73
N GLU A 4 -20.80 12.86 -25.62
CA GLU A 4 -21.82 12.23 -24.79
C GLU A 4 -21.17 11.54 -23.59
N LYS A 5 -21.72 11.74 -22.38
CA LYS A 5 -21.32 11.00 -21.18
C LYS A 5 -22.04 9.66 -21.17
N LEU A 6 -21.27 8.58 -21.05
CA LEU A 6 -21.76 7.22 -20.87
C LEU A 6 -21.78 6.88 -19.39
N LYS A 7 -22.84 6.19 -18.96
CA LYS A 7 -22.95 5.65 -17.60
C LYS A 7 -22.33 4.25 -17.58
N ILE A 8 -21.51 3.97 -16.57
CA ILE A 8 -21.03 2.63 -16.24
C ILE A 8 -21.80 2.21 -14.98
N GLU A 9 -22.47 1.06 -15.03
CA GLU A 9 -23.30 0.59 -13.92
C GLU A 9 -22.65 -0.57 -13.14
N SER A 10 -21.59 -1.16 -13.69
CA SER A 10 -20.90 -2.30 -13.09
C SER A 10 -19.47 -1.94 -12.69
N ASN A 11 -19.12 -2.20 -11.44
CA ASN A 11 -17.73 -2.10 -10.97
C ASN A 11 -16.80 -3.01 -11.76
N GLN A 12 -17.27 -4.17 -12.24
CA GLN A 12 -16.45 -5.07 -13.07
C GLN A 12 -16.15 -4.46 -14.45
N GLU A 13 -17.11 -3.75 -15.04
CA GLU A 13 -16.89 -3.05 -16.31
C GLU A 13 -15.87 -1.91 -16.11
N LEU A 14 -16.02 -1.13 -15.04
CA LEU A 14 -15.07 -0.07 -14.68
C LEU A 14 -13.66 -0.64 -14.44
N GLU A 15 -13.54 -1.74 -13.70
CA GLU A 15 -12.26 -2.42 -13.43
C GLU A 15 -11.56 -2.82 -14.73
N GLN A 16 -12.29 -3.41 -15.69
CA GLN A 16 -11.72 -3.79 -16.99
C GLN A 16 -11.23 -2.59 -17.78
N ILE A 17 -12.01 -1.51 -17.83
CA ILE A 17 -11.63 -0.28 -18.54
C ILE A 17 -10.39 0.35 -17.89
N ILE A 18 -10.38 0.48 -16.56
CA ILE A 18 -9.25 1.03 -15.81
C ILE A 18 -7.99 0.18 -15.96
N THR A 19 -8.12 -1.14 -15.89
CA THR A 19 -6.98 -2.06 -16.04
C THR A 19 -6.33 -1.93 -17.42
N ASN A 20 -7.14 -1.80 -18.48
CA ASN A 20 -6.65 -1.58 -19.85
C ASN A 20 -5.96 -0.23 -20.03
N GLU A 21 -6.34 0.76 -19.23
CA GLU A 21 -5.83 2.13 -19.31
C GLU A 21 -4.99 2.53 -18.09
N ILE A 22 -4.48 1.58 -17.31
CA ILE A 22 -3.80 1.83 -16.03
C ILE A 22 -2.60 2.80 -16.18
N ASN A 23 -1.92 2.70 -17.32
CA ASN A 23 -0.78 3.55 -17.69
C ASN A 23 -1.16 5.03 -17.88
N LYS A 24 -2.46 5.35 -18.05
CA LYS A 24 -2.96 6.73 -18.12
C LYS A 24 -3.07 7.38 -16.75
N ILE A 25 -3.25 6.59 -15.68
CA ILE A 25 -3.20 7.09 -14.30
C ILE A 25 -1.74 7.46 -13.99
N GLU A 26 -0.85 6.50 -14.17
CA GLU A 26 0.58 6.69 -13.99
C GLU A 26 1.34 5.71 -14.89
N LYS A 27 2.34 6.24 -15.61
CA LYS A 27 3.01 5.56 -16.73
C LYS A 27 3.69 4.24 -16.34
N ASP A 28 4.05 4.11 -15.07
CA ASP A 28 4.90 3.03 -14.57
C ASP A 28 4.13 2.02 -13.70
N LEU A 29 2.79 2.08 -13.69
CA LEU A 29 1.97 1.13 -12.96
C LEU A 29 1.85 -0.19 -13.71
N THR A 30 2.19 -1.28 -13.02
CA THR A 30 1.99 -2.64 -13.51
C THR A 30 1.02 -3.38 -12.61
N VAL A 31 -0.05 -3.94 -13.19
CA VAL A 31 -1.06 -4.71 -12.48
C VAL A 31 -0.49 -6.06 -12.04
N ILE A 32 -0.76 -6.44 -10.80
CA ILE A 32 -0.39 -7.72 -10.18
C ILE A 32 -1.61 -8.66 -10.17
N CYS A 33 -2.72 -8.19 -9.60
CA CYS A 33 -3.98 -8.91 -9.52
C CYS A 33 -5.14 -7.93 -9.29
N SER A 34 -6.37 -8.41 -9.48
CA SER A 34 -7.59 -7.62 -9.30
C SER A 34 -8.66 -8.45 -8.58
N ASN A 35 -9.65 -7.78 -8.01
CA ASN A 35 -10.82 -8.35 -7.34
C ASN A 35 -10.48 -9.39 -6.25
N VAL A 36 -9.61 -9.01 -5.32
CA VAL A 36 -9.20 -9.87 -4.20
C VAL A 36 -10.08 -9.58 -2.97
N PRO A 37 -10.86 -10.54 -2.48
CA PRO A 37 -11.65 -10.34 -1.26
C PRO A 37 -10.74 -10.24 -0.03
N ILE A 38 -10.87 -9.16 0.74
CA ILE A 38 -10.13 -8.95 1.98
C ILE A 38 -10.95 -9.43 3.18
N ASN A 39 -12.24 -9.07 3.20
CA ASN A 39 -13.21 -9.47 4.20
C ASN A 39 -14.62 -9.49 3.58
N GLU A 40 -15.64 -9.78 4.38
CA GLU A 40 -17.04 -9.85 3.91
C GLU A 40 -17.58 -8.54 3.30
N LYS A 41 -16.93 -7.39 3.60
CA LYS A 41 -17.39 -6.05 3.24
C LYS A 41 -16.43 -5.31 2.30
N ALA A 42 -15.19 -5.76 2.16
CA ALA A 42 -14.16 -5.07 1.38
C ALA A 42 -13.45 -5.99 0.39
N THR A 43 -13.35 -5.51 -0.83
CA THR A 43 -12.56 -6.07 -1.92
C THR A 43 -11.42 -5.12 -2.25
N LEU A 44 -10.26 -5.69 -2.55
CA LEU A 44 -9.17 -5.00 -3.20
C LEU A 44 -9.45 -5.05 -4.71
N ASP A 45 -9.80 -3.91 -5.29
CA ASP A 45 -10.26 -3.88 -6.68
C ASP A 45 -9.09 -4.10 -7.64
N ILE A 46 -8.01 -3.31 -7.55
CA ILE A 46 -6.79 -3.55 -8.35
C ILE A 46 -5.54 -3.37 -7.50
N LEU A 47 -4.64 -4.35 -7.52
CA LEU A 47 -3.31 -4.28 -6.94
C LEU A 47 -2.28 -4.07 -8.05
N CYS A 48 -1.50 -3.01 -7.93
CA CYS A 48 -0.40 -2.66 -8.84
C CYS A 48 0.92 -2.51 -8.09
N HIS A 49 2.00 -2.35 -8.85
CA HIS A 49 3.25 -1.77 -8.36
C HIS A 49 3.75 -0.67 -9.28
N ASP A 50 4.46 0.32 -8.73
CA ASP A 50 5.16 1.35 -9.50
C ASP A 50 6.55 0.87 -9.99
N ASN A 51 7.31 1.75 -10.65
CA ASN A 51 8.68 1.46 -11.09
C ASN A 51 9.67 1.19 -9.95
N ARG A 52 9.42 1.68 -8.73
CA ARG A 52 10.24 1.42 -7.52
C ARG A 52 9.83 0.12 -6.83
N GLY A 53 8.72 -0.47 -7.26
CA GLY A 53 8.09 -1.63 -6.66
C GLY A 53 7.29 -1.32 -5.41
N GLN A 54 6.97 -0.05 -5.17
CA GLN A 54 5.98 0.33 -4.17
C GLN A 54 4.62 -0.23 -4.61
N LEU A 55 3.94 -0.93 -3.71
CA LEU A 55 2.59 -1.43 -3.98
C LEU A 55 1.60 -0.28 -4.03
N VAL A 56 0.69 -0.34 -4.99
CA VAL A 56 -0.32 0.68 -5.25
C VAL A 56 -1.66 -0.01 -5.32
N ILE A 57 -2.58 0.37 -4.45
CA ILE A 57 -3.96 -0.13 -4.46
C ILE A 57 -4.79 0.90 -5.20
N VAL A 58 -5.56 0.45 -6.17
CA VAL A 58 -6.55 1.27 -6.85
C VAL A 58 -7.93 0.78 -6.42
N GLN A 59 -8.69 1.64 -5.76
CA GLN A 59 -10.07 1.39 -5.36
C GLN A 59 -11.01 2.15 -6.30
N LEU A 60 -12.05 1.48 -6.77
CA LEU A 60 -12.97 1.98 -7.78
C LEU A 60 -14.36 2.18 -7.19
N SER A 61 -15.07 3.18 -7.67
CA SER A 61 -16.50 3.35 -7.44
C SER A 61 -17.19 3.84 -8.70
N VAL A 62 -18.37 3.27 -8.99
CA VAL A 62 -19.25 3.70 -10.09
C VAL A 62 -20.09 4.93 -9.72
N ASP A 63 -20.24 5.20 -8.42
CA ASP A 63 -20.99 6.32 -7.86
C ASP A 63 -20.13 7.09 -6.85
N GLU A 64 -20.62 8.24 -6.38
CA GLU A 64 -20.02 8.91 -5.22
C GLU A 64 -20.25 8.06 -3.96
N ASP A 65 -19.18 7.53 -3.38
CA ASP A 65 -19.23 6.66 -2.20
C ASP A 65 -18.11 6.97 -1.22
N ASP A 66 -18.45 7.58 -0.08
CA ASP A 66 -17.49 7.90 0.97
C ASP A 66 -16.91 6.65 1.66
N ILE A 67 -17.64 5.53 1.63
CA ILE A 67 -17.20 4.27 2.25
C ILE A 67 -15.99 3.70 1.51
N MET A 68 -15.80 4.04 0.23
CA MET A 68 -14.65 3.60 -0.56
C MET A 68 -13.31 3.95 0.10
N LEU A 69 -13.24 5.09 0.82
CA LEU A 69 -12.04 5.47 1.53
C LEU A 69 -11.75 4.49 2.67
N LEU A 70 -12.76 4.09 3.44
CA LEU A 70 -12.61 3.11 4.51
C LEU A 70 -12.18 1.75 3.96
N HIS A 71 -12.79 1.30 2.85
CA HIS A 71 -12.39 0.07 2.17
C HIS A 71 -10.93 0.16 1.68
N GLY A 72 -10.54 1.28 1.07
CA GLY A 72 -9.16 1.53 0.65
C GLY A 72 -8.15 1.50 1.82
N ILE A 73 -8.51 2.04 2.98
CA ILE A 73 -7.69 1.97 4.20
C ILE A 73 -7.54 0.51 4.69
N GLN A 74 -8.61 -0.27 4.65
CA GLN A 74 -8.55 -1.70 4.98
C GLN A 74 -7.64 -2.47 4.01
N SER A 75 -7.74 -2.16 2.71
CA SER A 75 -6.87 -2.71 1.68
C SER A 75 -5.41 -2.36 1.92
N LEU A 76 -5.10 -1.12 2.29
CA LEU A 76 -3.75 -0.69 2.64
C LEU A 76 -3.17 -1.51 3.79
N ASP A 77 -3.93 -1.68 4.88
CA ASP A 77 -3.48 -2.45 6.04
C ASP A 77 -3.27 -3.93 5.69
N TYR A 78 -4.21 -4.54 4.96
CA TYR A 78 -4.09 -5.93 4.49
C TYR A 78 -2.84 -6.13 3.64
N VAL A 79 -2.69 -5.35 2.57
CA VAL A 79 -1.52 -5.43 1.68
C VAL A 79 -0.24 -5.18 2.46
N ASN A 80 -0.24 -4.22 3.39
CA ASN A 80 0.92 -3.89 4.19
C ASN A 80 1.37 -5.05 5.11
N LYS A 81 0.43 -5.81 5.67
CA LYS A 81 0.71 -7.00 6.47
C LYS A 81 1.24 -8.17 5.64
N PHE A 82 0.76 -8.31 4.41
CA PHE A 82 1.07 -9.48 3.56
C PHE A 82 2.12 -9.22 2.48
N LYS A 83 2.81 -8.06 2.44
CA LYS A 83 3.79 -7.74 1.37
C LYS A 83 4.85 -8.81 1.14
N SER A 84 5.42 -9.36 2.20
CA SER A 84 6.46 -10.40 2.09
C SER A 84 5.93 -11.65 1.40
N PHE A 85 4.68 -12.01 1.69
CA PHE A 85 3.98 -13.10 1.04
C PHE A 85 3.63 -12.76 -0.41
N LEU A 86 3.11 -11.56 -0.67
CA LEU A 86 2.84 -11.08 -2.03
C LEU A 86 4.10 -11.10 -2.91
N LYS A 87 5.25 -10.68 -2.38
CA LYS A 87 6.54 -10.74 -3.06
C LYS A 87 6.98 -12.17 -3.39
N ALA A 88 6.73 -13.13 -2.50
CA ALA A 88 7.02 -14.53 -2.74
C ALA A 88 6.10 -15.15 -3.80
N THR A 89 4.80 -14.86 -3.71
CA THR A 89 3.75 -15.37 -4.62
C THR A 89 3.88 -14.77 -6.02
N TYR A 90 4.13 -13.47 -6.12
CA TYR A 90 4.23 -12.71 -7.36
C TYR A 90 5.69 -12.37 -7.69
N ASN A 91 6.57 -13.38 -7.70
CA ASN A 91 8.02 -13.22 -7.90
C ASN A 91 8.43 -12.60 -9.26
N LYS A 92 7.52 -12.60 -10.25
CA LYS A 92 7.72 -11.94 -11.55
C LYS A 92 7.52 -10.42 -11.49
N HIS A 93 6.87 -9.94 -10.44
CA HIS A 93 6.58 -8.52 -10.23
C HIS A 93 7.64 -7.87 -9.34
N LYS A 94 7.88 -6.58 -9.57
CA LYS A 94 8.82 -5.81 -8.76
C LYS A 94 8.10 -5.35 -7.49
N ILE A 95 8.17 -6.14 -6.42
CA ILE A 95 7.54 -5.80 -5.14
C ILE A 95 8.61 -5.47 -4.09
N SER A 96 8.52 -4.25 -3.53
CA SER A 96 9.34 -3.78 -2.42
C SER A 96 8.65 -4.07 -1.09
N ASP A 97 9.41 -4.61 -0.15
CA ASP A 97 9.00 -4.82 1.24
C ASP A 97 9.25 -3.59 2.13
N LYS A 98 10.10 -2.67 1.66
CA LYS A 98 10.50 -1.45 2.40
C LYS A 98 9.48 -0.33 2.30
N GLU A 99 8.89 -0.16 1.12
CA GLU A 99 7.98 0.95 0.85
C GLU A 99 6.59 0.64 1.40
N LYS A 100 5.94 1.64 2.02
CA LYS A 100 4.53 1.52 2.41
C LYS A 100 3.66 1.53 1.15
N PRO A 101 2.59 0.72 1.07
CA PRO A 101 1.70 0.78 -0.06
C PRO A 101 0.99 2.14 -0.07
N ARG A 102 0.61 2.61 -1.24
CA ARG A 102 -0.21 3.82 -1.41
C ARG A 102 -1.56 3.48 -2.05
N LEU A 103 -2.49 4.41 -1.96
CA LEU A 103 -3.87 4.24 -2.37
C LEU A 103 -4.22 5.27 -3.44
N ILE A 104 -4.94 4.81 -4.46
CA ILE A 104 -5.56 5.65 -5.49
C ILE A 104 -7.05 5.36 -5.42
N LEU A 105 -7.86 6.39 -5.19
CA LEU A 105 -9.32 6.30 -5.26
C LEU A 105 -9.77 6.86 -6.60
N ILE A 106 -10.64 6.12 -7.29
CA ILE A 106 -11.20 6.51 -8.59
C ILE A 106 -12.72 6.42 -8.53
N ALA A 107 -13.39 7.56 -8.64
CA ALA A 107 -14.85 7.69 -8.55
C ALA A 107 -15.36 8.72 -9.57
N PRO A 108 -16.66 8.77 -9.93
CA PRO A 108 -17.17 9.82 -10.82
C PRO A 108 -17.11 11.22 -10.17
N SER A 109 -17.24 11.28 -8.85
CA SER A 109 -17.09 12.47 -8.01
C SER A 109 -16.73 12.05 -6.58
N PHE A 110 -16.29 13.01 -5.78
CA PHE A 110 -16.01 12.83 -4.35
C PHE A 110 -16.73 13.90 -3.53
N SER A 111 -17.29 13.49 -2.39
CA SER A 111 -17.86 14.43 -1.43
C SER A 111 -16.79 15.36 -0.86
N ASP A 112 -17.21 16.54 -0.40
CA ASP A 112 -16.32 17.47 0.31
C ASP A 112 -15.76 16.84 1.60
N ALA A 113 -16.53 15.98 2.26
CA ALA A 113 -16.09 15.28 3.47
C ALA A 113 -14.91 14.34 3.18
N LEU A 114 -15.00 13.53 2.12
CA LEU A 114 -13.90 12.64 1.72
C LEU A 114 -12.68 13.43 1.29
N ARG A 115 -12.86 14.49 0.49
CA ARG A 115 -11.76 15.36 0.04
C ARG A 115 -11.01 15.99 1.23
N LEU A 116 -11.75 16.54 2.20
CA LEU A 116 -11.17 17.11 3.43
C LEU A 116 -10.49 16.03 4.30
N ALA A 117 -11.07 14.83 4.39
CA ALA A 117 -10.46 13.72 5.11
C ALA A 117 -9.11 13.34 4.49
N VAL A 118 -9.05 13.25 3.16
CA VAL A 118 -7.82 12.93 2.42
C VAL A 118 -6.76 14.01 2.59
N GLU A 119 -7.14 15.28 2.49
CA GLU A 119 -6.21 16.40 2.74
C GLU A 119 -5.68 16.40 4.18
N GLY A 120 -6.50 16.01 5.15
CA GLY A 120 -6.13 15.93 6.57
C GLY A 120 -5.27 14.71 6.94
N MET A 121 -5.22 13.66 6.12
CA MET A 121 -4.49 12.43 6.42
C MET A 121 -2.98 12.61 6.26
N LYS A 122 -2.27 12.67 7.39
CA LYS A 122 -0.79 12.69 7.41
C LYS A 122 -0.22 11.28 7.47
N GLY A 123 0.77 11.01 6.61
CA GLY A 123 1.53 9.76 6.64
C GLY A 123 0.92 8.60 5.82
N MET A 124 -0.18 8.86 5.13
CA MET A 124 -0.76 7.97 4.11
C MET A 124 -0.72 8.69 2.76
N GLN A 125 -0.34 7.97 1.71
CA GLN A 125 -0.36 8.50 0.35
C GLN A 125 -1.67 8.07 -0.28
N VAL A 126 -2.60 9.01 -0.42
CA VAL A 126 -3.92 8.78 -1.04
C VAL A 126 -4.10 9.77 -2.18
N ASP A 127 -4.21 9.25 -3.40
CA ASP A 127 -4.48 10.05 -4.59
C ASP A 127 -5.96 9.92 -4.98
N LEU A 128 -6.57 11.00 -5.47
CA LEU A 128 -7.96 11.07 -5.90
C LEU A 128 -8.04 11.38 -7.39
N TYR A 129 -8.75 10.55 -8.13
CA TYR A 129 -9.04 10.75 -9.55
C TYR A 129 -10.54 10.68 -9.82
N GLU A 130 -11.05 11.65 -10.55
CA GLU A 130 -12.40 11.62 -11.09
C GLU A 130 -12.42 10.97 -12.47
N TRP A 131 -13.38 10.08 -12.71
CA TRP A 131 -13.52 9.42 -14.00
C TRP A 131 -14.80 9.86 -14.74
N GLU A 132 -14.69 10.04 -16.05
CA GLU A 132 -15.82 10.22 -16.95
C GLU A 132 -15.65 9.30 -18.15
N TYR A 133 -16.66 8.50 -18.47
CA TYR A 133 -16.65 7.70 -19.70
C TYR A 133 -17.37 8.48 -20.80
N LEU A 134 -16.64 8.80 -21.87
CA LEU A 134 -17.09 9.72 -22.91
C LEU A 134 -17.19 9.00 -24.26
N LYS A 135 -18.18 9.38 -25.05
CA LYS A 135 -18.33 8.98 -26.46
C LYS A 135 -18.19 10.21 -27.34
N LEU A 136 -17.29 10.14 -28.33
CA LEU A 136 -17.05 11.15 -29.35
C LEU A 136 -17.13 10.49 -30.73
N GLY A 137 -18.27 10.67 -31.40
CA GLY A 137 -18.58 9.91 -32.62
C GLY A 137 -18.65 8.41 -32.33
N ASP A 138 -17.83 7.61 -33.02
CA ASP A 138 -17.76 6.15 -32.83
C ASP A 138 -16.72 5.73 -31.78
N HIS A 139 -15.96 6.68 -31.24
CA HIS A 139 -14.93 6.40 -30.24
C HIS A 139 -15.49 6.56 -28.83
N LYS A 140 -15.17 5.59 -27.96
CA LYS A 140 -15.38 5.68 -26.52
C LYS A 140 -14.02 5.81 -25.83
N GLY A 141 -13.97 6.53 -24.73
CA GLY A 141 -12.74 6.69 -23.97
C GLY A 141 -13.01 7.08 -22.53
N LEU A 142 -12.13 6.62 -21.65
CA LEU A 142 -12.13 7.03 -20.25
C LEU A 142 -11.29 8.30 -20.12
N ARG A 143 -11.88 9.33 -19.52
CA ARG A 143 -11.18 10.51 -19.03
C ARG A 143 -10.95 10.33 -17.54
N LEU A 144 -9.69 10.45 -17.12
CA LEU A 144 -9.28 10.45 -15.72
C LEU A 144 -8.71 11.82 -15.38
N GLN A 145 -9.25 12.46 -14.35
CA GLN A 145 -8.84 13.79 -13.90
C GLN A 145 -8.30 13.71 -12.47
N PRO A 146 -7.03 14.06 -12.22
CA PRO A 146 -6.50 14.14 -10.86
C PRO A 146 -7.16 15.31 -10.11
N ILE A 147 -7.72 15.03 -8.94
CA ILE A 147 -8.29 16.03 -8.03
C ILE A 147 -7.30 16.36 -6.93
N PHE A 148 -6.65 15.32 -6.40
CA PHE A 148 -5.63 15.43 -5.38
C PHE A 148 -4.58 14.35 -5.63
N THR A 149 -3.31 14.73 -5.72
CA THR A 149 -2.22 13.77 -5.94
C THR A 149 -1.04 14.15 -5.08
N HIS A 150 -0.50 13.20 -4.33
CA HIS A 150 0.79 13.38 -3.70
C HIS A 150 1.88 13.32 -4.77
N LYS A 151 2.63 14.41 -4.93
CA LYS A 151 3.82 14.38 -5.78
C LYS A 151 4.80 13.37 -5.19
N PRO A 152 5.26 12.37 -5.96
CA PRO A 152 6.38 11.54 -5.54
C PRO A 152 7.57 12.48 -5.31
N GLU A 153 8.25 12.37 -4.16
CA GLU A 153 9.55 13.01 -3.99
C GLU A 153 10.52 12.38 -5.00
N GLU A 154 10.64 13.00 -6.17
CA GLU A 154 11.81 12.82 -7.01
C GLU A 154 12.97 13.42 -6.23
N LYS A 155 13.85 12.56 -5.69
CA LYS A 155 15.16 13.02 -5.22
C LYS A 155 15.76 13.87 -6.33
N PRO A 156 16.15 15.12 -6.07
CA PRO A 156 16.78 15.96 -7.10
C PRO A 156 17.96 15.18 -7.67
N LYS A 157 17.96 14.97 -8.99
CA LYS A 157 19.17 14.56 -9.70
C LYS A 157 20.20 15.65 -9.42
N GLU A 158 21.13 15.33 -8.53
CA GLU A 158 22.34 16.09 -8.28
C GLU A 158 22.96 16.35 -9.66
N LYS A 159 22.93 17.61 -10.10
CA LYS A 159 23.60 18.00 -11.33
C LYS A 159 25.07 17.69 -11.11
N GLU A 160 25.60 16.74 -11.88
CA GLU A 160 27.04 16.54 -12.01
C GLU A 160 27.67 17.90 -12.38
N GLU A 161 28.32 18.53 -11.40
CA GLU A 161 29.21 19.65 -11.64
C GLU A 161 30.39 19.13 -12.46
N LYS A 162 30.45 19.54 -13.74
CA LYS A 162 31.66 19.41 -14.55
C LYS A 162 32.80 20.17 -13.85
N PRO A 163 33.96 19.56 -13.60
CA PRO A 163 35.12 20.27 -13.09
C PRO A 163 35.70 21.14 -14.20
N SER A 164 35.67 22.46 -14.04
CA SER A 164 36.41 23.38 -14.90
C SER A 164 37.86 23.45 -14.41
N GLU A 165 38.78 23.06 -15.30
CA GLU A 165 40.22 23.13 -15.08
C GLU A 165 40.74 24.58 -15.06
N LYS A 166 41.67 24.81 -14.11
CA LYS A 166 42.88 25.65 -14.19
C LYS A 166 42.73 27.14 -14.51
N LYS A 167 43.03 27.95 -13.49
CA LYS A 167 44.02 29.03 -13.64
C LYS A 167 45.04 28.96 -12.50
N ARG A 168 46.32 28.85 -12.89
CA ARG A 168 47.52 28.80 -12.05
C ARG A 168 47.86 30.21 -11.51
N GLU A 169 48.80 30.18 -10.55
CA GLU A 169 49.65 31.27 -9.98
C GLU A 169 49.15 31.82 -8.64
N ALA A 170 49.92 31.91 -7.55
CA ALA A 170 51.31 31.55 -7.25
C ALA A 170 51.48 31.38 -5.71
N LYS A 171 52.43 30.54 -5.28
CA LYS A 171 52.94 30.48 -3.88
C LYS A 171 54.03 31.55 -3.69
N PRO A 172 54.21 32.13 -2.49
CA PRO A 172 55.20 31.61 -1.50
C PRO A 172 54.68 31.79 -0.04
N ALA A 173 55.19 31.26 1.08
CA ALA A 173 56.39 30.54 1.51
C ALA A 173 56.10 29.78 2.84
N LYS A 174 57.04 28.90 3.20
CA LYS A 174 57.13 28.01 4.39
C LYS A 174 57.08 28.69 5.78
N LYS A 175 56.58 27.95 6.77
CA LYS A 175 57.19 27.68 8.12
C LYS A 175 56.47 26.46 8.73
N LYS A 176 57.10 25.27 8.75
CA LYS A 176 57.83 24.63 9.89
C LYS A 176 56.95 24.41 11.12
N GLU A 177 56.46 23.18 11.32
CA GLU A 177 57.03 22.14 12.21
C GLU A 177 56.66 22.36 13.69
N ALA A 178 55.84 21.45 14.25
CA ALA A 178 56.10 20.74 15.51
C ALA A 178 54.88 19.88 15.93
N LYS A 179 55.06 18.55 15.88
CA LYS A 179 54.54 17.61 16.88
C LYS A 179 55.79 16.99 17.52
N PRO A 180 55.80 16.79 18.84
CA PRO A 180 55.72 15.40 19.30
C PRO A 180 54.86 15.20 20.57
N GLU A 181 54.54 13.93 20.76
CA GLU A 181 53.75 13.19 21.77
C GLU A 181 54.39 13.18 23.20
N PRO A 182 54.04 12.27 24.16
CA PRO A 182 52.75 11.92 24.82
C PRO A 182 52.86 11.74 26.37
N LYS A 183 51.72 11.35 27.01
CA LYS A 183 51.54 10.65 28.33
C LYS A 183 51.62 11.50 29.62
N PRO A 184 51.01 11.07 30.77
CA PRO A 184 50.59 9.71 31.15
C PRO A 184 49.18 9.50 31.76
N LEU A 185 48.71 8.24 31.73
CA LEU A 185 47.69 7.67 32.63
C LEU A 185 48.26 7.55 34.06
N PRO A 186 47.42 7.71 35.09
CA PRO A 186 46.96 6.59 35.93
C PRO A 186 45.44 6.73 36.23
N GLU A 187 44.64 5.77 36.67
CA GLU A 187 44.86 4.62 37.54
C GLU A 187 43.64 3.69 37.42
N GLU A 188 43.89 2.41 37.66
CA GLU A 188 42.99 1.27 37.67
C GLU A 188 41.89 1.43 38.74
N LYS A 189 40.62 1.23 38.36
CA LYS A 189 39.53 0.95 39.31
C LYS A 189 38.75 -0.26 38.84
N GLU A 190 38.66 -1.21 39.76
CA GLU A 190 38.10 -2.55 39.64
C GLU A 190 36.71 -2.60 38.99
N GLU A 191 36.53 -3.63 38.17
CA GLU A 191 35.24 -4.07 37.62
C GLU A 191 34.26 -4.48 38.74
N PRO A 192 33.00 -4.03 38.71
CA PRO A 192 31.93 -4.74 39.39
C PRO A 192 31.41 -5.88 38.49
N LYS A 193 31.52 -7.12 38.99
CA LYS A 193 30.98 -8.34 38.37
C LYS A 193 29.48 -8.21 38.02
N PRO A 194 29.01 -8.81 36.91
CA PRO A 194 27.58 -8.89 36.61
C PRO A 194 26.86 -9.79 37.62
N PRO A 195 25.62 -9.46 38.04
CA PRO A 195 24.83 -10.34 38.89
C PRO A 195 24.39 -11.60 38.12
N GLU A 196 24.48 -12.76 38.78
CA GLU A 196 24.07 -14.07 38.26
C GLU A 196 22.58 -14.10 37.86
N PRO A 197 22.20 -14.83 36.79
CA PRO A 197 20.82 -14.99 36.38
C PRO A 197 20.06 -15.89 37.38
N LYS A 198 18.94 -15.37 37.91
CA LYS A 198 18.00 -16.14 38.72
C LYS A 198 17.35 -17.24 37.87
N PRO A 199 17.09 -18.45 38.42
CA PRO A 199 16.45 -19.54 37.68
C PRO A 199 15.02 -19.16 37.26
N PRO A 200 14.52 -19.69 36.11
CA PRO A 200 13.17 -19.42 35.63
C PRO A 200 12.12 -19.90 36.65
N LYS A 201 11.14 -19.03 36.94
CA LYS A 201 9.92 -19.43 37.63
C LYS A 201 9.15 -20.42 36.73
N GLU A 202 8.72 -21.52 37.31
CA GLU A 202 7.84 -22.51 36.69
C GLU A 202 6.56 -21.84 36.13
N PRO A 203 6.02 -22.32 35.00
CA PRO A 203 4.75 -21.83 34.47
C PRO A 203 3.60 -22.23 35.42
N PRO A 204 2.60 -21.37 35.63
CA PRO A 204 1.45 -21.70 36.45
C PRO A 204 0.67 -22.87 35.82
N THR A 205 0.43 -23.89 36.65
CA THR A 205 -0.45 -25.03 36.36
C THR A 205 -1.87 -24.55 36.05
N LEU A 206 -2.37 -24.92 34.87
CA LEU A 206 -3.76 -24.73 34.48
C LEU A 206 -4.67 -25.52 35.45
N PRO A 207 -5.75 -24.92 35.99
CA PRO A 207 -6.74 -25.67 36.75
C PRO A 207 -7.51 -26.63 35.81
N PRO A 208 -7.96 -27.80 36.31
CA PRO A 208 -8.63 -28.80 35.49
C PRO A 208 -9.95 -28.27 34.91
N ALA A 209 -10.20 -28.66 33.65
CA ALA A 209 -11.39 -28.33 32.89
C ALA A 209 -12.67 -28.69 33.68
N LYS A 210 -13.54 -27.71 33.88
CA LYS A 210 -14.91 -27.97 34.33
C LYS A 210 -15.66 -28.65 33.19
N GLU A 211 -16.08 -29.89 33.45
CA GLU A 211 -17.09 -30.60 32.69
C GLU A 211 -18.31 -29.69 32.51
N THR A 212 -18.51 -29.23 31.28
CA THR A 212 -19.74 -28.55 30.90
C THR A 212 -20.65 -29.63 30.36
N LYS A 213 -21.68 -29.95 31.14
CA LYS A 213 -22.76 -30.86 30.75
C LYS A 213 -23.41 -30.32 29.46
N GLU A 214 -23.40 -31.13 28.41
CA GLU A 214 -24.27 -30.94 27.25
C GLU A 214 -25.75 -31.03 27.67
N PRO A 215 -26.61 -30.20 27.09
CA PRO A 215 -28.00 -30.58 26.90
C PRO A 215 -28.37 -30.60 25.41
N THR A 216 -28.78 -31.78 24.98
CA THR A 216 -29.92 -32.06 24.07
C THR A 216 -29.84 -31.62 22.61
N GLU A 217 -29.43 -32.59 21.80
CA GLU A 217 -30.10 -33.10 20.58
C GLU A 217 -31.31 -32.29 20.07
N LYS A 218 -31.13 -31.54 18.98
CA LYS A 218 -32.22 -31.08 18.12
C LYS A 218 -32.22 -31.87 16.82
N LYS A 219 -33.30 -32.63 16.66
CA LYS A 219 -33.86 -33.30 15.47
C LYS A 219 -33.26 -32.89 14.12
N LYS A 220 -32.76 -33.90 13.39
CA LYS A 220 -32.62 -33.90 11.93
C LYS A 220 -34.01 -33.76 11.28
N GLU A 221 -34.23 -32.70 10.52
CA GLU A 221 -35.29 -32.66 9.51
C GLU A 221 -34.82 -33.44 8.27
N GLU A 222 -35.56 -34.50 7.92
CA GLU A 222 -35.43 -35.18 6.62
C GLU A 222 -36.09 -34.33 5.52
N PRO A 223 -35.50 -34.21 4.33
CA PRO A 223 -36.18 -33.61 3.18
C PRO A 223 -37.23 -34.57 2.59
N PRO A 224 -38.41 -34.09 2.15
CA PRO A 224 -39.48 -34.96 1.68
C PRO A 224 -39.18 -35.56 0.29
N LYS A 225 -39.40 -36.87 0.19
CA LYS A 225 -39.36 -37.69 -1.03
C LYS A 225 -40.34 -37.15 -2.09
N ARG A 226 -39.83 -36.64 -3.21
CA ARG A 226 -40.63 -36.44 -4.43
C ARG A 226 -40.97 -37.81 -5.03
N LYS A 227 -42.26 -38.16 -4.99
CA LYS A 227 -42.80 -39.32 -5.72
C LYS A 227 -42.81 -39.01 -7.22
N LEU A 228 -42.16 -39.86 -8.02
CA LEU A 228 -42.47 -39.98 -9.44
C LEU A 228 -43.95 -40.34 -9.60
N LYS A 229 -44.64 -39.65 -10.50
CA LYS A 229 -45.78 -40.23 -11.21
C LYS A 229 -45.44 -40.23 -12.70
N LEU A 230 -45.35 -41.45 -13.22
CA LEU A 230 -45.56 -41.77 -14.63
C LEU A 230 -47.04 -41.51 -14.99
N PHE A 231 -47.25 -41.33 -16.30
CA PHE A 231 -48.49 -41.14 -17.07
C PHE A 231 -48.92 -39.69 -17.24
#